data_AF-A0A8C4LRL6-F1
#
_entry.id   AF-A0A8C4LRL6-F1
#
_cell.length_a   1.000
_cell.length_b   1.000
_cell.length_c   1.000
_cell.angle_alpha   90.00
_cell.angle_beta   90.00
_cell.angle_gamma   90.00
#
_symmetry.space_group_name_H-M   'P 1'
#
loop_
_entity.id
_entity.type
_entity.pdbx_description
1 polymer ?
#
loop_
_entity_poly.entity_id
_entity_poly.type
_entity_poly.pdbx_seq_one_letter_code
_entity_poly.pdbx_strand_id
1 'polypeptide(L)'
;MATVDALSLFTGLGLSEHKARETLKNTALSTQLREAATQAQQTLGSTIDKATGTLLYGLASRLKDPRRLSFLVSYIANKKIHTETQLSAALEYVRSHPLDPIDTVDFEQECGVGIVVTPEQIEEAVEAAINRHQSQLLVERYRFNMGLLMGEARAVLKWADGKMIKHEVDMQVLHLLGPKTETDLEKKPKVGLNMVLGEAAGQTVSLMEQLRGEALKFHKPGTYPVPTRTQWNPAHWTRKCQQWDLFSAL
;
A
#
# COMPACT_ATOMS: atom_id res chain seq x y z
N MET A 1 -16.53 -36.77 1.77
CA MET A 1 -15.14 -36.32 1.52
C MET A 1 -14.63 -35.72 2.82
N ALA A 2 -13.49 -36.21 3.31
CA ALA A 2 -12.95 -35.93 4.63
C ALA A 2 -12.96 -34.42 4.92
N THR A 3 -13.38 -34.04 6.14
CA THR A 3 -13.22 -32.67 6.64
C THR A 3 -11.73 -32.39 6.72
N VAL A 4 -11.15 -31.91 5.62
CA VAL A 4 -9.82 -31.32 5.61
C VAL A 4 -9.82 -30.29 6.73
N ASP A 5 -8.91 -30.45 7.70
CA ASP A 5 -8.77 -29.49 8.78
C ASP A 5 -8.72 -28.10 8.15
N ALA A 6 -9.66 -27.23 8.51
CA ALA A 6 -9.82 -25.94 7.84
C ALA A 6 -8.54 -25.10 7.96
N LEU A 7 -7.73 -25.34 9.01
CA LEU A 7 -6.40 -24.77 9.13
C LEU A 7 -5.46 -25.24 8.01
N SER A 8 -5.40 -26.56 7.76
CA SER A 8 -4.59 -27.15 6.67
C SER A 8 -5.03 -26.71 5.28
N LEU A 9 -6.34 -26.53 5.06
CA LEU A 9 -6.86 -25.98 3.81
C LEU A 9 -6.36 -24.55 3.61
N PHE A 10 -6.49 -23.69 4.63
CA PHE A 10 -6.12 -22.28 4.54
C PHE A 10 -4.61 -22.08 4.38
N THR A 11 -3.78 -22.86 5.07
CA THR A 11 -2.32 -22.83 4.86
C THR A 11 -1.94 -23.38 3.49
N GLY A 12 -2.66 -24.40 2.98
CA GLY A 12 -2.52 -24.91 1.61
C GLY A 12 -2.81 -23.85 0.54
N LEU A 13 -3.75 -22.94 0.79
CA LEU A 13 -4.06 -21.79 -0.08
C LEU A 13 -2.99 -20.68 -0.03
N GLY A 14 -1.95 -20.81 0.79
CA GLY A 14 -0.85 -19.85 0.87
C GLY A 14 -0.95 -18.85 2.02
N LEU A 15 -1.91 -19.01 2.94
CA LEU A 15 -1.98 -18.20 4.16
C LEU A 15 -0.90 -18.65 5.15
N SER A 16 -0.34 -17.69 5.90
CA SER A 16 0.49 -18.04 7.05
C SER A 16 -0.36 -18.71 8.13
N GLU A 17 0.24 -19.56 8.96
CA GLU A 17 -0.49 -20.25 10.04
C GLU A 17 -1.20 -19.25 10.97
N HIS A 18 -0.52 -18.14 11.30
CA HIS A 18 -1.11 -17.06 12.08
C HIS A 18 -2.39 -16.50 11.42
N LYS A 19 -2.32 -16.14 10.14
CA LYS A 19 -3.45 -15.57 9.40
C LYS A 19 -4.57 -16.59 9.18
N ALA A 20 -4.23 -17.86 9.00
CA ALA A 20 -5.20 -18.95 8.91
C ALA A 20 -5.98 -19.11 10.23
N ARG A 21 -5.29 -19.10 11.39
CA ARG A 21 -5.92 -19.14 12.72
C ARG A 21 -6.82 -17.94 12.98
N GLU A 22 -6.41 -16.75 12.55
CA GLU A 22 -7.24 -15.54 12.64
C GLU A 22 -8.49 -15.65 11.75
N THR A 23 -8.32 -16.13 10.53
CA THR A 23 -9.43 -16.34 9.57
C THR A 23 -10.45 -17.32 10.13
N LEU A 24 -10.01 -18.40 10.78
CA LEU A 24 -10.87 -19.39 11.43
C LEU A 24 -11.78 -18.83 12.52
N LYS A 25 -11.38 -17.74 13.18
CA LYS A 25 -12.24 -17.05 14.16
C LYS A 25 -13.44 -16.38 13.50
N ASN A 26 -13.29 -15.96 12.24
CA ASN A 26 -14.38 -15.41 11.45
C ASN A 26 -15.11 -16.55 10.71
N THR A 27 -16.24 -16.98 11.27
CA THR A 27 -17.04 -18.10 10.75
C THR A 27 -17.60 -17.82 9.36
N ALA A 28 -18.05 -16.59 9.09
CA ALA A 28 -18.59 -16.20 7.79
C ALA A 28 -17.51 -16.25 6.70
N LEU A 29 -16.38 -15.58 6.94
CA LEU A 29 -15.23 -15.59 6.02
C LEU A 29 -14.69 -17.00 5.81
N SER A 30 -14.55 -17.79 6.88
CA SER A 30 -14.05 -19.16 6.79
C SER A 30 -14.94 -20.06 5.95
N THR A 31 -16.26 -19.89 6.07
CA THR A 31 -17.24 -20.66 5.30
C THR A 31 -17.16 -20.27 3.82
N GLN A 32 -17.16 -18.96 3.55
CA GLN A 32 -17.07 -18.43 2.18
C GLN A 32 -15.76 -18.80 1.49
N LEU A 33 -14.64 -18.78 2.20
CA LEU A 33 -13.33 -19.19 1.68
C LEU A 33 -13.27 -20.69 1.39
N ARG A 34 -13.85 -21.53 2.26
CA ARG A 34 -13.93 -22.98 2.04
C ARG A 34 -14.77 -23.30 0.81
N GLU A 35 -15.89 -22.61 0.64
CA GLU A 35 -16.75 -22.75 -0.53
C GLU A 35 -16.03 -22.32 -1.80
N ALA A 36 -15.37 -21.15 -1.79
CA ALA A 36 -14.58 -20.66 -2.92
C ALA A 36 -13.45 -21.65 -3.31
N ALA A 37 -12.74 -22.19 -2.33
CA ALA A 37 -11.69 -23.18 -2.56
C ALA A 37 -12.25 -24.49 -3.14
N THR A 38 -13.42 -24.95 -2.65
CA THR A 38 -14.07 -26.16 -3.16
C THR A 38 -14.48 -25.99 -4.62
N GLN A 39 -15.10 -24.87 -4.97
CA GLN A 39 -15.51 -24.56 -6.34
C GLN A 39 -14.30 -24.38 -7.28
N ALA A 40 -13.23 -23.73 -6.81
CA ALA A 40 -12.00 -23.60 -7.57
C ALA A 40 -11.35 -24.96 -7.84
N GLN A 41 -11.27 -25.83 -6.83
CA GLN A 41 -10.71 -27.18 -6.96
C GLN A 41 -11.51 -28.04 -7.95
N GLN A 42 -12.83 -27.93 -7.94
CA GLN A 42 -13.72 -28.62 -8.89
C GLN A 42 -13.49 -28.14 -10.33
N THR A 43 -13.28 -26.83 -10.51
CA THR A 43 -13.06 -26.22 -11.83
C THR A 43 -11.67 -26.57 -12.38
N LEU A 44 -10.64 -26.54 -11.54
CA LEU A 44 -9.26 -26.81 -11.93
C LEU A 44 -8.98 -28.30 -12.16
N GLY A 45 -9.64 -29.19 -11.42
CA GLY A 45 -9.33 -30.63 -11.41
C GLY A 45 -7.95 -30.98 -10.80
N SER A 46 -7.19 -29.98 -10.35
CA SER A 46 -5.86 -30.10 -9.78
C SER A 46 -5.74 -29.34 -8.45
N THR A 47 -4.60 -29.44 -7.76
CA THR A 47 -4.34 -28.66 -6.55
C THR A 47 -4.28 -27.17 -6.85
N ILE A 48 -4.86 -26.35 -5.98
CA ILE A 48 -4.80 -24.89 -6.04
C ILE A 48 -3.38 -24.42 -5.68
N ASP A 49 -2.76 -23.63 -6.55
CA ASP A 49 -1.48 -22.99 -6.25
C ASP A 49 -1.64 -21.80 -5.30
N LYS A 50 -0.55 -21.43 -4.61
CA LYS A 50 -0.57 -20.38 -3.58
C LYS A 50 -0.97 -19.00 -4.12
N ALA A 51 -0.68 -18.68 -5.38
CA ALA A 51 -1.06 -17.38 -5.96
C ALA A 51 -2.59 -17.32 -6.15
N THR A 52 -3.17 -18.37 -6.73
CA THR A 52 -4.63 -18.53 -6.83
C THR A 52 -5.30 -18.52 -5.46
N GLY A 53 -4.74 -19.25 -4.49
CA GLY A 53 -5.28 -19.30 -3.13
C GLY A 53 -5.28 -17.93 -2.43
N THR A 54 -4.26 -17.10 -2.67
CA THR A 54 -4.21 -15.72 -2.18
C THR A 54 -5.32 -14.86 -2.78
N LEU A 55 -5.62 -15.02 -4.08
CA LEU A 55 -6.72 -14.31 -4.74
C LEU A 55 -8.09 -14.80 -4.24
N LEU A 56 -8.27 -16.11 -4.01
CA LEU A 56 -9.50 -16.65 -3.43
C LEU A 56 -9.75 -16.11 -2.02
N TYR A 57 -8.69 -15.94 -1.23
CA TYR A 57 -8.78 -15.25 0.06
C TYR A 57 -9.17 -13.77 -0.08
N GLY A 58 -8.56 -13.05 -1.04
CA GLY A 58 -8.93 -11.67 -1.36
C GLY A 58 -10.39 -11.53 -1.77
N LEU A 59 -10.89 -12.48 -2.58
CA LEU A 59 -12.29 -12.56 -2.98
C LEU A 59 -13.20 -12.78 -1.77
N ALA A 60 -12.96 -13.84 -1.00
CA ALA A 60 -13.81 -14.22 0.13
C ALA A 60 -13.86 -13.14 1.23
N SER A 61 -12.78 -12.39 1.44
CA SER A 61 -12.72 -11.33 2.46
C SER A 61 -13.42 -10.03 2.06
N ARG A 62 -13.64 -9.79 0.76
CA ARG A 62 -14.17 -8.52 0.24
C ARG A 62 -15.52 -8.64 -0.46
N LEU A 63 -15.90 -9.85 -0.88
CA LEU A 63 -17.14 -10.09 -1.60
C LEU A 63 -18.35 -10.00 -0.67
N LYS A 64 -19.22 -9.01 -0.92
CA LYS A 64 -20.45 -8.79 -0.15
C LYS A 64 -21.64 -9.60 -0.67
N ASP A 65 -21.70 -9.85 -1.98
CA ASP A 65 -22.80 -10.59 -2.60
C ASP A 65 -22.38 -12.05 -2.85
N PRO A 66 -22.85 -13.01 -2.03
CA PRO A 66 -22.47 -14.41 -2.18
C PRO A 66 -22.97 -15.04 -3.49
N ARG A 67 -24.00 -14.48 -4.14
CA ARG A 67 -24.52 -14.97 -5.44
C ARG A 67 -23.47 -14.89 -6.55
N ARG A 68 -22.50 -13.98 -6.38
CA ARG A 68 -21.46 -13.67 -7.36
C ARG A 68 -20.18 -14.50 -7.13
N LEU A 69 -20.15 -15.28 -6.06
CA LEU A 69 -18.98 -16.07 -5.67
C LEU A 69 -18.61 -17.06 -6.76
N SER A 70 -19.54 -17.89 -7.21
CA SER A 70 -19.27 -18.92 -8.23
C SER A 70 -18.80 -18.35 -9.55
N PHE A 71 -19.38 -17.21 -9.95
CA PHE A 71 -18.94 -16.49 -11.15
C PHE A 71 -17.47 -16.06 -11.01
N LEU A 72 -17.11 -15.32 -9.97
CA LEU A 72 -15.73 -14.81 -9.80
C LEU A 72 -14.70 -15.93 -9.54
N VAL A 73 -15.08 -16.99 -8.82
CA VAL A 73 -14.22 -18.15 -8.60
C VAL A 73 -13.87 -18.82 -9.93
N SER A 74 -14.82 -18.94 -10.87
CA SER A 74 -14.53 -19.51 -12.20
C SER A 74 -13.49 -18.71 -12.97
N TYR A 75 -13.50 -17.37 -12.88
CA TYR A 75 -12.50 -16.51 -13.52
C TYR A 75 -11.11 -16.62 -12.88
N ILE A 76 -11.05 -16.76 -11.56
CA ILE A 76 -9.80 -16.96 -10.82
C ILE A 76 -9.22 -18.35 -11.11
N ALA A 77 -10.06 -19.39 -11.08
CA ALA A 77 -9.67 -20.77 -11.37
C ALA A 77 -9.13 -20.90 -12.81
N ASN A 78 -9.79 -20.29 -13.79
CA ASN A 78 -9.33 -20.29 -15.18
C ASN A 78 -8.19 -19.30 -15.46
N LYS A 79 -7.58 -18.68 -14.44
CA LYS A 79 -6.48 -17.71 -14.55
C LYS A 79 -6.80 -16.47 -15.40
N LYS A 80 -8.06 -16.22 -15.72
CA LYS A 80 -8.52 -14.99 -16.38
C LYS A 80 -8.28 -13.78 -15.48
N ILE A 81 -8.55 -13.94 -14.18
CA ILE A 81 -8.17 -13.00 -13.12
C ILE A 81 -7.02 -13.61 -12.34
N HIS A 82 -5.84 -13.02 -12.45
CA HIS A 82 -4.62 -13.55 -11.84
C HIS A 82 -3.80 -12.48 -11.09
N THR A 83 -4.30 -11.25 -11.00
CA THR A 83 -3.68 -10.14 -10.27
C THR A 83 -4.66 -9.49 -9.28
N GLU A 84 -4.11 -8.86 -8.23
CA GLU A 84 -4.92 -8.16 -7.22
C GLU A 84 -5.66 -6.93 -7.80
N THR A 85 -5.07 -6.29 -8.82
CA THR A 85 -5.69 -5.16 -9.52
C THR A 85 -6.94 -5.62 -10.28
N GLN A 86 -6.86 -6.74 -11.01
CA GLN A 86 -8.00 -7.35 -11.70
C GLN A 86 -9.08 -7.80 -10.72
N LEU A 87 -8.70 -8.44 -9.60
CA LEU A 87 -9.64 -8.84 -8.56
C LEU A 87 -10.36 -7.62 -7.95
N SER A 88 -9.63 -6.54 -7.69
CA SER A 88 -10.21 -5.30 -7.15
C SER A 88 -11.18 -4.66 -8.14
N ALA A 89 -10.86 -4.66 -9.44
CA ALA A 89 -11.76 -4.19 -10.49
C ALA A 89 -13.03 -5.05 -10.60
N ALA A 90 -12.88 -6.38 -10.55
CA ALA A 90 -14.01 -7.31 -10.58
C ALA A 90 -14.97 -7.12 -9.39
N LEU A 91 -14.42 -6.89 -8.19
CA LEU A 91 -15.19 -6.59 -6.98
C LEU A 91 -15.90 -5.23 -7.05
N GLU A 92 -15.31 -4.24 -7.71
CA GLU A 92 -15.96 -2.96 -7.98
C GLU A 92 -17.10 -3.13 -8.98
N TYR A 93 -16.84 -3.82 -10.11
CA TYR A 93 -17.82 -4.05 -11.16
C TYR A 93 -19.07 -4.76 -10.64
N VAL A 94 -18.88 -5.85 -9.89
CA VAL A 94 -20.00 -6.62 -9.32
C VAL A 94 -20.82 -5.79 -8.31
N ARG A 95 -20.18 -4.84 -7.63
CA ARG A 95 -20.86 -3.94 -6.71
C ARG A 95 -21.64 -2.84 -7.43
N SER A 96 -21.14 -2.32 -8.56
CA SER A 96 -21.86 -1.34 -9.37
C SER A 96 -22.96 -1.96 -10.25
N HIS A 97 -22.89 -3.27 -10.51
CA HIS A 97 -23.87 -4.02 -11.32
C HIS A 97 -24.60 -5.11 -10.51
N PRO A 98 -25.57 -4.73 -9.65
CA PRO A 98 -26.29 -5.67 -8.78
C PRO A 98 -27.32 -6.54 -9.51
N LEU A 99 -27.68 -6.20 -10.75
CA LEU A 99 -28.70 -6.88 -11.55
C LEU A 99 -28.12 -8.04 -12.35
N ASP A 100 -28.96 -9.03 -12.60
CA ASP A 100 -28.68 -10.16 -13.48
C ASP A 100 -29.38 -9.97 -14.84
N PRO A 101 -28.79 -10.47 -15.95
CA PRO A 101 -27.48 -11.14 -16.04
C PRO A 101 -26.31 -10.14 -16.05
N ILE A 102 -25.13 -10.58 -15.60
CA ILE A 102 -23.87 -9.84 -15.84
C ILE A 102 -23.55 -9.92 -17.33
N ASP A 103 -23.32 -8.76 -17.95
CA ASP A 103 -22.68 -8.70 -19.26
C ASP A 103 -21.24 -9.19 -19.13
N THR A 104 -20.95 -10.35 -19.71
CA THR A 104 -19.63 -10.97 -19.65
C THR A 104 -18.59 -10.21 -20.44
N VAL A 105 -18.98 -9.56 -21.54
CA VAL A 105 -18.04 -8.84 -22.41
C VAL A 105 -17.60 -7.56 -21.73
N ASP A 106 -18.57 -6.80 -21.20
CA ASP A 106 -18.30 -5.59 -20.44
C ASP A 106 -17.50 -5.88 -19.15
N PHE A 107 -17.85 -6.96 -18.44
CA PHE A 107 -17.10 -7.42 -17.28
C PHE A 107 -15.64 -7.76 -17.61
N GLU A 108 -15.41 -8.54 -18.66
CA GLU A 108 -14.06 -8.92 -19.07
C GLU A 108 -13.22 -7.71 -19.46
N GLN A 109 -13.81 -6.75 -20.19
CA GLN A 109 -13.15 -5.51 -20.58
C GLN A 109 -12.79 -4.64 -19.38
N GLU A 110 -13.73 -4.38 -18.46
CA GLU A 110 -13.50 -3.53 -17.28
C GLU A 110 -12.54 -4.17 -16.27
N CYS A 111 -12.48 -5.50 -16.23
CA CYS A 111 -11.55 -6.25 -15.39
C CYS A 111 -10.19 -6.48 -16.04
N GLY A 112 -9.99 -6.08 -17.30
CA GLY A 112 -8.75 -6.31 -18.03
C GLY A 112 -8.43 -7.79 -18.23
N VAL A 113 -9.44 -8.61 -18.44
CA VAL A 113 -9.28 -10.02 -18.79
C VAL A 113 -8.71 -10.12 -20.21
N GLY A 114 -7.67 -10.93 -20.37
CA GLY A 114 -6.98 -11.09 -21.67
C GLY A 114 -6.03 -9.95 -22.02
N ILE A 115 -5.97 -8.87 -21.23
CA ILE A 115 -4.97 -7.81 -21.42
C ILE A 115 -3.63 -8.31 -20.87
N VAL A 116 -2.68 -8.51 -21.77
CA VAL A 116 -1.29 -8.82 -21.44
C VAL A 116 -0.45 -7.59 -21.75
N VAL A 117 0.15 -7.01 -20.72
CA VAL A 117 1.09 -5.89 -20.91
C VAL A 117 2.45 -6.45 -21.30
N THR A 118 2.96 -6.05 -22.47
CA THR A 118 4.25 -6.52 -22.96
C THR A 118 5.41 -5.69 -22.39
N PRO A 119 6.64 -6.24 -22.35
CA PRO A 119 7.82 -5.48 -21.92
C PRO A 119 8.02 -4.19 -22.71
N GLU A 120 7.77 -4.23 -24.03
CA GLU A 120 7.92 -3.09 -24.93
C GLU A 120 6.94 -1.96 -24.58
N GLN A 121 5.69 -2.31 -24.22
CA GLN A 121 4.72 -1.32 -23.75
C GLN A 121 5.17 -0.65 -22.43
N ILE A 122 5.83 -1.40 -21.55
CA ILE A 122 6.39 -0.86 -20.30
C ILE A 122 7.56 0.07 -20.61
N GLU A 123 8.46 -0.35 -21.50
CA GLU A 123 9.60 0.45 -21.96
C GLU A 123 9.14 1.79 -22.53
N GLU A 124 8.19 1.79 -23.47
CA GLU A 124 7.63 2.99 -24.09
C GLU A 124 6.94 3.90 -23.08
N ALA A 125 6.16 3.35 -22.16
CA ALA A 125 5.45 4.14 -21.14
C ALA A 125 6.41 4.79 -20.14
N VAL A 126 7.47 4.08 -19.76
CA VAL A 126 8.52 4.59 -18.88
C VAL A 126 9.36 5.65 -19.60
N GLU A 127 9.74 5.40 -20.86
CA GLU A 127 10.49 6.36 -21.67
C GLU A 127 9.69 7.66 -21.83
N ALA A 128 8.39 7.56 -22.13
CA ALA A 128 7.50 8.72 -22.23
C ALA A 128 7.39 9.49 -20.90
N ALA A 129 7.44 8.81 -19.75
CA ALA A 129 7.45 9.46 -18.44
C ALA A 129 8.80 10.16 -18.16
N ILE A 130 9.92 9.51 -18.50
CA ILE A 130 11.26 10.08 -18.36
C ILE A 130 11.42 11.32 -19.24
N ASN A 131 11.01 11.25 -20.50
CA ASN A 131 11.10 12.37 -21.45
C ASN A 131 10.31 13.60 -20.97
N ARG A 132 9.16 13.40 -20.32
CA ARG A 132 8.38 14.49 -19.71
C ARG A 132 9.11 15.21 -18.57
N HIS A 133 9.93 14.49 -17.80
CA HIS A 133 10.65 15.02 -16.64
C HIS A 133 12.16 15.16 -16.86
N GLN A 134 12.66 14.94 -18.08
CA GLN A 134 14.08 14.77 -18.39
C GLN A 134 14.93 15.94 -17.88
N SER A 135 14.46 17.18 -18.08
CA SER A 135 15.17 18.38 -17.64
C SER A 135 15.36 18.43 -16.12
N GLN A 136 14.32 18.10 -15.36
CA GLN A 136 14.39 18.07 -13.89
C GLN A 136 15.21 16.87 -13.40
N LEU A 137 15.07 15.74 -14.07
CA LEU A 137 15.75 14.50 -13.73
C LEU A 137 17.27 14.60 -13.90
N LEU A 138 17.75 15.30 -14.93
CA LEU A 138 19.18 15.57 -15.12
C LEU A 138 19.78 16.49 -14.04
N VAL A 139 19.00 17.47 -13.55
CA VAL A 139 19.44 18.42 -12.51
C VAL A 139 19.41 17.79 -11.12
N GLU A 140 18.30 17.15 -10.76
CA GLU A 140 18.12 16.55 -9.44
C GLU A 140 18.77 15.17 -9.32
N ARG A 141 19.14 14.55 -10.45
CA ARG A 141 19.67 13.19 -10.54
C ARG A 141 18.84 12.21 -9.71
N TYR A 142 19.48 11.44 -8.83
CA TYR A 142 18.80 10.44 -8.00
C TYR A 142 18.02 11.03 -6.82
N ARG A 143 18.07 12.35 -6.61
CA ARG A 143 17.21 13.04 -5.65
C ARG A 143 15.82 13.34 -6.22
N PHE A 144 15.62 13.14 -7.53
CA PHE A 144 14.32 13.24 -8.17
C PHE A 144 13.33 12.24 -7.56
N ASN A 145 12.05 12.61 -7.51
CA ASN A 145 11.01 11.71 -7.03
C ASN A 145 10.67 10.65 -8.09
N MET A 146 11.43 9.55 -8.10
CA MET A 146 11.20 8.42 -9.01
C MET A 146 9.79 7.81 -8.90
N GLY A 147 9.09 8.05 -7.79
CA GLY A 147 7.69 7.67 -7.61
C GLY A 147 6.75 8.33 -8.63
N LEU A 148 7.08 9.52 -9.15
CA LEU A 148 6.30 10.16 -10.23
C LEU A 148 6.34 9.33 -11.50
N LEU A 149 7.54 8.87 -11.93
CA LEU A 149 7.70 8.08 -13.15
C LEU A 149 6.91 6.78 -13.07
N MET A 150 7.01 6.09 -11.92
CA MET A 150 6.24 4.87 -11.67
C MET A 150 4.73 5.13 -11.66
N GLY A 151 4.29 6.26 -11.09
CA GLY A 151 2.88 6.65 -11.04
C GLY A 151 2.31 6.92 -12.43
N GLU A 152 3.05 7.65 -13.26
CA GLU A 152 2.64 7.95 -14.64
C GLU A 152 2.62 6.71 -15.53
N ALA A 153 3.64 5.84 -15.43
CA ALA A 153 3.65 4.57 -16.16
C ALA A 153 2.46 3.68 -15.75
N ARG A 154 2.10 3.63 -14.46
CA ARG A 154 0.92 2.90 -13.97
C ARG A 154 -0.41 3.51 -14.43
N ALA A 155 -0.47 4.83 -14.62
CA ALA A 155 -1.67 5.49 -15.11
C ALA A 155 -1.98 5.09 -16.56
N VAL A 156 -0.93 4.87 -17.38
CA VAL A 156 -1.06 4.36 -18.75
C VAL A 156 -1.30 2.85 -18.75
N LEU A 157 -0.56 2.10 -17.94
CA LEU A 157 -0.57 0.64 -17.90
C LEU A 157 -1.24 0.11 -16.64
N LYS A 158 -2.57 0.31 -16.54
CA LYS A 158 -3.39 -0.07 -15.37
C LYS A 158 -3.19 -1.53 -14.92
N TRP A 159 -2.98 -2.44 -15.88
CA TRP A 159 -2.90 -3.89 -15.64
C TRP A 159 -1.47 -4.44 -15.57
N ALA A 160 -0.46 -3.58 -15.65
CA ALA A 160 0.94 -4.02 -15.62
C ALA A 160 1.40 -4.44 -14.23
N ASP A 161 2.39 -5.34 -14.18
CA ASP A 161 3.08 -5.65 -12.94
C ASP A 161 3.92 -4.45 -12.49
N GLY A 162 3.59 -3.91 -11.32
CA GLY A 162 4.30 -2.80 -10.72
C GLY A 162 5.78 -3.06 -10.44
N LYS A 163 6.19 -4.33 -10.32
CA LYS A 163 7.62 -4.71 -10.22
C LYS A 163 8.34 -4.55 -11.55
N MET A 164 7.68 -4.92 -12.65
CA MET A 164 8.23 -4.75 -14.00
C MET A 164 8.39 -3.28 -14.34
N ILE A 165 7.38 -2.45 -14.05
CA ILE A 165 7.48 -0.98 -14.19
C ILE A 165 8.66 -0.44 -13.37
N LYS A 166 8.81 -0.87 -12.12
CA LYS A 166 9.91 -0.42 -11.27
C LYS A 166 11.27 -0.77 -11.88
N HIS A 167 11.43 -2.03 -12.29
CA HIS A 167 12.66 -2.51 -12.89
C HIS A 167 13.04 -1.69 -14.12
N GLU A 168 12.07 -1.42 -14.99
CA GLU A 168 12.29 -0.64 -16.20
C GLU A 168 12.65 0.83 -15.90
N VAL A 169 11.95 1.46 -14.94
CA VAL A 169 12.31 2.81 -14.47
C VAL A 169 13.75 2.83 -13.93
N ASP A 170 14.12 1.88 -13.07
CA ASP A 170 15.46 1.81 -12.49
C ASP A 170 16.53 1.64 -13.59
N MET A 171 16.25 0.84 -14.61
CA MET A 171 17.15 0.61 -15.76
C MET A 171 17.33 1.85 -16.63
N GLN A 172 16.24 2.48 -17.10
CA GLN A 172 16.33 3.64 -17.97
C GLN A 172 16.92 4.87 -17.25
N VAL A 173 16.59 5.06 -15.98
CA VAL A 173 17.18 6.13 -15.16
C VAL A 173 18.68 5.89 -14.96
N LEU A 174 19.12 4.65 -14.74
CA LEU A 174 20.54 4.31 -14.66
C LEU A 174 21.26 4.60 -15.98
N HIS A 175 20.66 4.28 -17.13
CA HIS A 175 21.22 4.61 -18.44
C HIS A 175 21.34 6.12 -18.68
N LEU A 176 20.34 6.90 -18.23
CA LEU A 176 20.31 8.35 -18.41
C LEU A 176 21.25 9.10 -17.46
N LEU A 177 21.30 8.70 -16.19
CA LEU A 177 22.07 9.40 -15.16
C LEU A 177 23.48 8.85 -14.94
N GLY A 178 23.72 7.59 -15.31
CA GLY A 178 24.91 6.85 -14.90
C GLY A 178 24.84 6.42 -13.42
N PRO A 179 25.92 5.81 -12.88
CA PRO A 179 25.92 5.28 -11.51
C PRO A 179 25.67 6.37 -10.46
N LYS A 180 25.13 5.95 -9.31
CA LYS A 180 24.96 6.82 -8.14
C LYS A 180 26.32 7.26 -7.61
N THR A 181 26.44 8.55 -7.34
CA THR A 181 27.65 9.18 -6.80
C THR A 181 27.41 9.67 -5.36
N GLU A 182 28.47 10.03 -4.63
CA GLU A 182 28.35 10.47 -3.23
C GLU A 182 27.44 11.69 -3.06
N THR A 183 27.40 12.57 -4.06
CA THR A 183 26.52 13.75 -4.11
C THR A 183 25.03 13.38 -4.20
N ASP A 184 24.69 12.17 -4.65
CA ASP A 184 23.31 11.68 -4.72
C ASP A 184 22.80 11.15 -3.35
N LEU A 185 23.72 10.84 -2.43
CA LEU A 185 23.41 10.30 -1.09
C LEU A 185 23.13 11.38 -0.05
N GLU A 186 23.52 12.62 -0.35
CA GLU A 186 23.19 13.78 0.46
C GLU A 186 21.68 14.06 0.41
N LYS A 187 21.03 13.98 1.57
CA LYS A 187 19.59 14.24 1.72
C LYS A 187 19.26 15.65 1.23
N LYS A 188 18.19 15.79 0.43
CA LYS A 188 17.65 17.10 0.02
C LYS A 188 17.50 18.00 1.28
N PRO A 189 18.04 19.23 1.29
CA PRO A 189 17.73 20.17 2.36
C PRO A 189 16.23 20.43 2.35
N LYS A 190 15.59 20.30 3.52
CA LYS A 190 14.17 20.64 3.68
C LYS A 190 14.04 22.14 3.45
N VAL A 191 13.55 22.55 2.28
CA VAL A 191 13.27 23.96 2.01
C VAL A 191 12.06 24.34 2.86
N GLY A 192 12.31 24.92 4.02
CA GLY A 192 11.30 25.68 4.74
C GLY A 192 10.97 26.92 3.93
N LEU A 193 9.69 27.17 3.66
CA LEU A 193 9.24 28.50 3.28
C LEU A 193 9.72 29.48 4.35
N ASN A 194 10.59 30.42 3.99
CA ASN A 194 10.68 31.69 4.69
C ASN A 194 11.06 32.80 3.72
N MET A 195 10.06 33.62 3.43
CA MET A 195 10.15 34.86 2.69
C MET A 195 10.60 35.97 3.65
N VAL A 196 11.80 36.51 3.37
CA VAL A 196 12.32 37.88 3.60
C VAL A 196 11.93 38.64 4.88
N LEU A 197 12.94 39.01 5.71
CA LEU A 197 13.18 40.41 6.15
C LEU A 197 14.44 40.54 7.05
N GLY A 198 15.35 41.43 6.65
CA GLY A 198 16.17 42.25 7.57
C GLY A 198 17.60 41.80 7.87
N GLU A 199 18.57 42.59 7.41
CA GLU A 199 19.99 42.54 7.82
C GLU A 199 20.16 42.83 9.32
N ALA A 200 20.96 42.03 10.01
CA ALA A 200 21.83 42.45 11.11
C ALA A 200 22.90 41.39 11.37
N ALA A 201 24.16 41.82 11.37
CA ALA A 201 25.32 40.99 11.67
C ALA A 201 25.26 40.40 13.08
N GLY A 202 25.54 39.09 13.22
CA GLY A 202 25.71 38.45 14.53
C GLY A 202 25.68 36.91 14.48
N GLN A 203 26.86 36.30 14.40
CA GLN A 203 27.23 34.92 14.79
C GLN A 203 26.13 33.84 14.75
N THR A 204 26.22 32.97 13.74
CA THR A 204 25.39 31.77 13.60
C THR A 204 25.83 30.68 14.59
N VAL A 205 25.20 30.63 15.77
CA VAL A 205 25.24 29.43 16.63
C VAL A 205 24.23 28.42 16.11
N SER A 206 24.62 27.15 16.07
CA SER A 206 23.81 26.05 15.51
C SER A 206 22.52 25.84 16.31
N LEU A 207 21.42 25.43 15.66
CA LEU A 207 20.15 25.07 16.31
C LEU A 207 20.32 24.01 17.42
N MET A 208 21.32 23.13 17.26
CA MET A 208 21.69 22.14 18.28
C MET A 208 22.34 22.77 19.53
N GLU A 209 22.97 23.93 19.39
CA GLU A 209 23.56 24.70 20.49
C GLU A 209 22.50 25.51 21.24
N GLN A 210 21.49 26.01 20.52
CA GLN A 210 20.35 26.73 21.09
C GLN A 210 19.41 25.83 21.92
N LEU A 211 19.41 24.52 21.65
CA LEU A 211 18.59 23.51 22.34
C LEU A 211 19.31 22.79 23.49
N ARG A 212 20.59 23.09 23.76
CA ARG A 212 21.28 22.56 24.95
C ARG A 212 20.72 23.22 26.20
N GLY A 213 20.45 22.42 27.23
CA GLY A 213 19.66 22.82 28.41
C GLY A 213 20.11 24.07 29.16
N GLU A 214 21.37 24.50 29.01
CA GLU A 214 21.89 25.74 29.61
C GLU A 214 21.33 27.02 28.96
N ALA A 215 21.05 27.03 27.65
CA ALA A 215 20.52 28.21 26.96
C ALA A 215 19.05 28.50 27.31
N LEU A 216 18.30 27.46 27.72
CA LEU A 216 16.87 27.53 28.02
C LEU A 216 16.53 27.41 29.52
N LYS A 217 17.56 27.42 30.39
CA LYS A 217 17.43 27.28 31.86
C LYS A 217 16.59 26.06 32.29
N PHE A 218 16.70 24.94 31.57
CA PHE A 218 16.06 23.70 32.01
C PHE A 218 16.77 23.14 33.24
N HIS A 219 15.99 22.56 34.17
CA HIS A 219 16.56 21.87 35.32
C HIS A 219 17.38 20.65 34.86
N LYS A 220 18.46 20.35 35.58
CA LYS A 220 19.30 19.18 35.30
C LYS A 220 18.50 17.89 35.59
N PRO A 221 18.64 16.84 34.77
CA PRO A 221 17.98 15.56 35.05
C PRO A 221 18.28 15.08 36.48
N GLY A 222 17.23 14.81 37.26
CA GLY A 222 17.35 14.37 38.66
C GLY A 222 17.34 15.48 39.72
N THR A 223 17.22 16.76 39.36
CA THR A 223 17.15 17.89 40.32
C THR A 223 15.74 18.49 40.50
N TYR A 224 14.69 17.76 40.12
CA TYR A 224 13.32 18.22 40.34
C TYR A 224 12.94 18.02 41.82
N PRO A 225 12.47 19.07 42.52
CA PRO A 225 11.87 18.87 43.84
C PRO A 225 10.60 18.04 43.69
N VAL A 226 10.56 16.87 44.31
CA VAL A 226 9.36 16.03 44.37
C VAL A 226 8.42 16.66 45.39
N PRO A 227 7.23 17.15 45.01
CA PRO A 227 6.30 17.74 45.99
C PRO A 227 5.78 16.63 46.90
N THR A 228 5.74 16.88 48.21
CA THR A 228 5.07 15.98 49.15
C THR A 228 3.58 15.92 48.85
N ARG A 229 2.97 14.75 49.13
CA ARG A 229 1.59 14.35 48.74
C ARG A 229 0.48 15.35 49.14
N THR A 230 0.75 16.29 50.04
CA THR A 230 -0.17 17.34 50.48
C THR A 230 -0.21 18.58 49.57
N GLN A 231 0.71 18.74 48.62
CA GLN A 231 0.67 19.81 47.61
C GLN A 231 0.06 19.37 46.27
N TRP A 232 -0.42 18.13 46.19
CA TRP A 232 -1.12 17.62 45.03
C TRP A 232 -2.53 18.22 44.97
N ASN A 233 -2.77 19.16 44.05
CA ASN A 233 -4.11 19.63 43.73
C ASN A 233 -4.70 18.74 42.61
N PRO A 234 -5.62 17.80 42.92
CA PRO A 234 -6.17 16.87 41.93
C PRO A 234 -7.02 17.55 40.83
N ALA A 235 -7.38 18.83 40.97
CA ALA A 235 -8.13 19.58 39.95
C ALA A 235 -7.30 19.98 38.72
N HIS A 236 -5.96 20.01 38.82
CA HIS A 236 -5.11 20.47 37.72
C HIS A 236 -4.87 19.41 36.63
N TRP A 237 -5.09 18.12 36.94
CA TRP A 237 -4.97 17.03 35.98
C TRP A 237 -6.30 16.52 35.43
N THR A 238 -7.43 16.84 36.05
CA THR A 238 -8.76 16.51 35.51
C THR A 238 -9.15 17.39 34.32
N ARG A 239 -8.47 18.52 34.08
CA ARG A 239 -8.77 19.44 32.97
C ARG A 239 -7.98 19.16 31.67
N LYS A 240 -7.01 18.24 31.67
CA LYS A 240 -6.25 17.87 30.45
C LYS A 240 -6.61 16.51 29.83
N CYS A 241 -7.35 15.66 30.54
CA CYS A 241 -7.93 14.46 29.93
C CYS A 241 -9.22 14.76 29.13
N GLN A 242 -9.95 15.84 29.43
CA GLN A 242 -11.17 16.20 28.68
C GLN A 242 -10.94 16.85 27.31
N GLN A 243 -9.69 17.13 26.91
CA GLN A 243 -9.41 17.68 25.57
C GLN A 243 -9.03 16.61 24.53
N TRP A 244 -9.11 15.32 24.89
CA TRP A 244 -8.89 14.20 23.97
C TRP A 244 -10.18 13.45 23.56
N ASP A 245 -11.36 13.87 24.05
CA ASP A 245 -12.64 13.25 23.69
C ASP A 245 -13.49 14.06 22.69
N LEU A 246 -12.95 15.11 22.06
CA LEU A 246 -13.67 15.95 21.08
C LEU A 246 -13.18 15.85 19.62
N PHE A 247 -12.66 14.69 19.21
CA PHE A 247 -12.55 14.31 17.78
C PHE A 247 -12.99 12.85 17.54
N SER A 248 -14.12 12.47 18.14
CA SER A 248 -14.90 11.27 17.78
C SER A 248 -16.36 11.63 17.43
N ALA A 249 -16.60 12.81 16.84
CA ALA A 249 -17.89 13.13 16.24
C ALA A 249 -17.73 14.11 15.06
N LEU A 250 -17.05 13.64 14.00
CA LEU A 250 -17.30 13.86 12.57
C LEU A 250 -16.11 13.32 11.75
#